data_AF-A0A7C7CX64-F1
#
_entry.id   AF-A0A7C7CX64-F1
#
_cell.length_a   1.000
_cell.length_b   1.000
_cell.length_c   1.000
_cell.angle_alpha   90.00
_cell.angle_beta   90.00
_cell.angle_gamma   90.00
#
_symmetry.space_group_name_H-M   'P 1'
#
loop_
_entity.id
_entity.type
_entity.pdbx_description
1 polymer ?
#
loop_
_entity_poly.entity_id
_entity_poly.type
_entity_poly.pdbx_seq_one_letter_code
_entity_poly.pdbx_strand_id
1 'polypeptide(L)' 'MYNQFVRKGGLIAFHDIVENQPLEMNQVQYFWKKIKDQYEHYELIDKIGQCGYGIGVIRV' A
#
# COMPACT_ATOMS: atom_id res chain seq x y z
N MET A 1 -2.12 -13.53 -4.63
CA MET A 1 -1.18 -13.38 -5.77
C MET A 1 0.25 -13.16 -5.31
N TYR A 2 0.52 -12.24 -4.37
CA TYR A 2 1.87 -12.08 -3.78
C TYR A 2 2.14 -12.99 -2.57
N ASN A 3 1.10 -13.34 -1.81
CA ASN A 3 1.18 -14.22 -0.64
C ASN A 3 1.88 -15.56 -0.89
N GLN A 4 1.74 -16.16 -2.07
CA GLN A 4 2.38 -17.44 -2.42
C GLN A 4 3.92 -17.35 -2.49
N PHE A 5 4.47 -16.14 -2.59
CA PHE A 5 5.91 -15.89 -2.67
C PHE A 5 6.49 -15.38 -1.35
N VAL A 6 5.66 -15.20 -0.31
CA VAL A 6 6.07 -14.62 0.97
C VAL A 6 5.71 -15.61 2.07
N ARG A 7 6.70 -15.99 2.88
CA ARG A 7 6.48 -16.92 4.01
C ARG A 7 5.57 -16.27 5.05
N LYS A 8 4.84 -17.09 5.80
CA LYS A 8 4.03 -16.65 6.96
C LYS A 8 4.86 -15.77 7.89
N GLY A 9 4.29 -14.64 8.30
CA GLY A 9 4.95 -13.59 9.09
C GLY A 9 5.78 -12.61 8.27
N GLY A 10 5.96 -12.84 6.97
CA GLY A 10 6.61 -11.92 6.05
C GLY A 10 5.77 -10.69 5.75
N LEU A 11 6.38 -9.70 5.10
CA LEU A 11 5.77 -8.41 4.79
C LEU A 11 5.68 -8.20 3.28
N ILE A 12 4.60 -7.56 2.85
CA ILE A 12 4.40 -7.09 1.48
C ILE A 12 4.19 -5.57 1.56
N ALA A 13 5.04 -4.82 0.87
CA ALA A 13 4.99 -3.36 0.84
C ALA A 13 4.53 -2.87 -0.55
N PHE A 14 3.61 -1.91 -0.56
CA PHE A 14 3.13 -1.22 -1.74
C PHE A 14 3.59 0.24 -1.68
N HIS A 15 4.33 0.69 -2.69
CA HIS A 15 4.68 2.10 -2.85
C HIS A 15 3.49 2.91 -3.39
N ASP A 16 3.46 4.20 -3.13
CA ASP A 16 2.51 5.15 -3.73
C ASP A 16 1.04 4.87 -3.38
N ILE A 17 0.78 4.65 -2.10
CA ILE A 17 -0.57 4.34 -1.59
C ILE A 17 -1.46 5.58 -1.38
N VAL A 18 -0.89 6.79 -1.44
CA VAL A 18 -1.63 8.05 -1.22
C VAL A 18 -2.56 8.34 -2.40
N GLU A 19 -3.69 9.00 -2.16
CA GLU A 19 -4.68 9.29 -3.20
C GLU A 19 -4.23 10.37 -4.19
N ASN A 20 -3.61 11.44 -3.71
CA ASN A 20 -3.05 12.50 -4.53
C ASN A 20 -1.76 11.99 -5.20
N GLN A 21 -1.82 11.61 -6.47
CA GLN A 21 -0.70 11.00 -7.20
C GLN A 21 -0.16 11.94 -8.29
N PRO A 22 1.17 11.96 -8.53
CA PRO A 22 1.76 12.80 -9.58
C PRO A 22 1.48 12.28 -10.99
N LEU A 23 1.11 11.00 -11.12
CA LEU A 23 0.80 10.36 -12.39
C LEU A 23 -0.61 9.77 -12.33
N GLU A 24 -1.49 10.21 -13.23
CA GLU A 24 -2.89 9.73 -13.30
C GLU A 24 -3.00 8.23 -13.55
N MET A 25 -1.99 7.64 -14.19
CA MET A 25 -1.95 6.21 -14.46
C MET A 25 -1.60 5.35 -13.24
N ASN A 26 -1.19 5.94 -12.11
CA ASN A 26 -0.92 5.19 -10.90
C ASN A 26 -2.23 4.68 -10.29
N GLN A 27 -2.38 3.35 -10.23
CA GLN A 27 -3.57 2.69 -9.71
C GLN A 27 -3.38 2.03 -8.34
N VAL A 28 -2.21 2.19 -7.71
CA VAL A 28 -1.89 1.51 -6.45
C VAL A 28 -2.81 1.96 -5.32
N GLN A 29 -3.15 3.25 -5.23
CA GLN A 29 -4.06 3.75 -4.19
C GLN A 29 -5.45 3.09 -4.23
N TYR A 30 -5.99 2.82 -5.42
CA TYR A 30 -7.27 2.12 -5.56
C TYR A 30 -7.18 0.67 -5.15
N PHE A 31 -6.07 -0.01 -5.49
CA PHE A 31 -5.84 -1.38 -5.05
C PHE A 31 -5.66 -1.45 -3.54
N TRP A 32 -4.86 -0.55 -2.97
CA TRP A 32 -4.62 -0.45 -1.54
C TRP A 32 -5.91 -0.24 -0.74
N LYS A 33 -6.75 0.74 -1.13
CA LYS A 33 -8.08 0.98 -0.52
C LYS A 33 -8.97 -0.26 -0.52
N LYS A 34 -8.86 -1.15 -1.53
CA LYS A 34 -9.66 -2.37 -1.61
C LYS A 34 -9.18 -3.47 -0.66
N ILE A 35 -7.87 -3.58 -0.44
CA ILE A 35 -7.29 -4.74 0.26
C ILE A 35 -6.90 -4.47 1.70
N LYS A 36 -6.54 -3.22 2.06
CA LYS A 36 -5.85 -2.96 3.34
C LYS A 36 -6.63 -3.44 4.55
N ASP A 37 -7.95 -3.23 4.58
CA ASP A 37 -8.80 -3.59 5.72
C ASP A 37 -9.04 -5.11 5.86
N GLN A 38 -8.60 -5.91 4.88
CA GLN A 38 -8.70 -7.37 4.92
C GLN A 38 -7.49 -8.03 5.60
N TYR A 39 -6.46 -7.25 5.93
CA TYR A 39 -5.20 -7.74 6.49
C TYR A 39 -4.71 -6.85 7.65
N GLU A 40 -3.87 -7.43 8.51
CA GLU A 40 -3.04 -6.64 9.42
C GLU A 40 -2.12 -5.76 8.59
N HIS A 41 -2.25 -4.45 8.75
CA HIS A 41 -1.53 -3.47 7.95
C HIS A 41 -1.09 -2.25 8.76
N TYR A 42 -0.12 -1.53 8.21
CA TYR A 42 0.24 -0.18 8.65
C TYR A 42 0.66 0.68 7.46
N GLU A 43 0.53 1.99 7.61
CA GLU A 43 0.85 2.98 6.58
C GLU A 43 2.00 3.87 7.08
N LEU A 44 2.97 4.11 6.20
CA LEU A 44 4.06 5.06 6.41
C LEU A 44 3.83 6.25 5.48
N ILE A 45 3.19 7.30 6.00
CA ILE A 45 2.87 8.54 5.28
C ILE A 45 3.42 9.70 6.11
N ASP A 46 4.23 10.57 5.50
CA ASP A 46 4.87 11.69 6.20
C ASP A 46 3.86 12.78 6.57
N LYS A 47 3.00 13.16 5.62
CA LYS A 47 2.01 14.24 5.80
C LYS A 47 0.67 13.90 5.17
N ILE A 48 -0.40 14.25 5.88
CA ILE A 48 -1.76 14.17 5.33
C ILE A 48 -1.86 15.10 4.12
N GLY A 49 -2.37 14.56 3.01
CA GLY A 49 -2.59 15.33 1.78
C GLY A 49 -1.35 15.53 0.88
N GLN A 50 -0.21 14.91 1.19
CA GLN A 50 0.96 14.94 0.31
C GLN A 50 0.67 14.38 -1.08
N CYS A 51 1.46 14.77 -2.08
CA CYS A 51 1.41 14.19 -3.42
C CYS A 51 2.41 13.03 -3.54
N GLY A 52 1.95 11.89 -4.05
CA GLY A 52 2.71 10.67 -4.26
C GLY A 52 3.22 10.03 -2.96
N TYR A 53 4.03 8.99 -3.14
CA TYR A 53 4.69 8.28 -2.06
C TYR A 53 3.69 7.66 -1.06
N GLY A 54 4.20 7.37 0.13
CA GLY A 54 3.53 6.55 1.12
C GLY A 54 3.82 5.07 0.87
N ILE A 55 3.99 4.33 1.96
CA ILE A 55 4.18 2.88 1.90
C ILE A 55 3.09 2.21 2.72
N GLY A 56 2.29 1.37 2.07
CA GLY A 56 1.35 0.48 2.74
C GLY A 56 1.99 -0.87 2.94
N VAL A 57 2.01 -1.38 4.17
CA VAL A 57 2.61 -2.68 4.49
C VAL A 57 1.54 -3.61 5.02
N ILE A 58 1.50 -4.84 4.49
CA ILE A 58 0.65 -5.94 4.94
C ILE A 58 1.52 -7.08 5.48
N ARG A 59 1.07 -7.72 6.56
CA ARG A 59 1.62 -8.98 7.07
C ARG A 59 0.91 -10.20 6.47
N VAL A 60 1.68 -11.19 6.03
CA VAL A 60 1.21 -12.49 5.46
C VAL A 60 1.01 -13.55 6.53
#